data_AF-A0A0U3NQC1-F1
#
_entry.id   AF-A0A0U3NQC1-F1
#
_cell.length_a   1.000
_cell.length_b   1.000
_cell.length_c   1.000
_cell.angle_alpha   90.00
_cell.angle_beta   90.00
_cell.angle_gamma   90.00
#
_symmetry.space_group_name_H-M   'P 1'
#
loop_
_entity.id
_entity.type
_entity.pdbx_description
1 polymer ?
#
loop_
_entity_poly.entity_id
_entity_poly.type
_entity_poly.pdbx_seq_one_letter_code
_entity_poly.pdbx_strand_id
1 'polypeptide(L)'
;MAKKVTRIGKIQIEGGAAKPGAALASFGINMPQFCNAFNEATKNRKGEQVPVIITAYNDKSFDFVIKKAPLTSYLLKAVNAKKGSAKPNSVKIGKINVETLTKIAEEKMEDFNTTSLNSAINTVAGAAKSLGIEIEGNLPSNNDKEMHLKFKKEQN
;
A
#
# COMPACT_ATOMS: atom_id res chain seq x y z
N MET A 1 -21.15 14.94 -17.95
CA MET A 1 -20.29 16.15 -17.96
C MET A 1 -19.17 15.93 -16.96
N ALA A 2 -17.91 15.96 -17.39
CA ALA A 2 -16.77 15.56 -16.57
C ALA A 2 -16.51 16.60 -15.45
N LYS A 3 -16.66 16.19 -14.19
CA LYS A 3 -16.30 17.03 -13.04
C LYS A 3 -14.80 17.37 -13.15
N LYS A 4 -14.46 18.65 -13.24
CA LYS A 4 -13.06 19.10 -13.37
C LYS A 4 -12.34 18.85 -12.04
N VAL A 5 -11.30 18.03 -12.08
CA VAL A 5 -10.45 17.74 -10.92
C VAL A 5 -9.68 19.00 -10.54
N THR A 6 -9.82 19.42 -9.29
CA THR A 6 -9.09 20.56 -8.71
C THR A 6 -7.75 20.12 -8.15
N ARG A 7 -7.74 19.01 -7.39
CA ARG A 7 -6.54 18.54 -6.70
C ARG A 7 -6.60 17.04 -6.46
N ILE A 8 -5.45 16.37 -6.59
CA ILE A 8 -5.28 14.97 -6.18
C ILE A 8 -4.23 14.92 -5.08
N GLY A 9 -4.53 14.22 -3.99
CA GLY A 9 -3.65 14.08 -2.84
C GLY A 9 -3.56 12.64 -2.36
N LYS A 10 -2.42 12.30 -1.75
CA LYS A 10 -2.24 11.05 -1.03
C LYS A 10 -1.98 11.39 0.44
N ILE A 11 -2.77 10.83 1.33
CA ILE A 11 -2.61 11.01 2.78
C ILE A 11 -2.71 9.64 3.46
N GLN A 12 -2.05 9.50 4.61
CA GLN A 12 -2.20 8.33 5.47
C GLN A 12 -2.98 8.75 6.72
N ILE A 13 -4.03 8.00 7.03
CA ILE A 13 -4.91 8.23 8.18
C ILE A 13 -5.06 6.91 8.91
N GLU A 14 -5.10 6.95 10.24
CA GLU A 14 -5.40 5.77 11.05
C GLU A 14 -6.84 5.29 10.78
N GLY A 15 -6.99 4.00 10.50
CA GLY A 15 -8.29 3.41 10.20
C GLY A 15 -9.27 3.63 11.35
N GLY A 16 -10.51 4.01 11.01
CA GLY A 16 -11.58 4.30 11.95
C GLY A 16 -11.36 5.53 12.84
N ALA A 17 -10.29 6.31 12.61
CA ALA A 17 -9.91 7.47 13.41
C ALA A 17 -9.65 8.74 12.56
N ALA A 18 -10.23 8.85 11.37
CA ALA A 18 -10.20 10.07 10.57
C ALA A 18 -10.86 11.22 11.33
N LYS A 19 -10.13 12.34 11.41
CA LYS A 19 -10.56 13.59 12.03
C LYS A 19 -10.37 14.75 11.05
N PRO A 20 -11.28 15.75 11.07
CA PRO A 20 -11.07 16.97 10.30
C PRO A 20 -9.80 17.66 10.76
N GLY A 21 -8.94 18.05 9.82
CA GLY A 21 -7.66 18.67 10.12
C GLY A 21 -7.10 19.44 8.92
N ALA A 22 -6.02 20.20 9.16
CA ALA A 22 -5.41 21.10 8.17
C ALA A 22 -5.02 20.38 6.85
N ALA A 23 -4.56 19.13 6.95
CA ALA A 23 -4.23 18.32 5.78
C ALA A 23 -5.46 18.03 4.89
N LEU A 24 -6.63 17.74 5.48
CA LEU A 24 -7.88 17.53 4.72
C LEU A 24 -8.45 18.85 4.19
N ALA A 25 -8.37 19.92 4.99
CA ALA A 25 -8.82 21.26 4.60
C ALA A 25 -8.06 21.80 3.37
N SER A 26 -6.77 21.45 3.25
CA SER A 26 -5.94 21.83 2.09
C SER A 26 -6.47 21.26 0.76
N PHE A 27 -7.27 20.20 0.78
CA PHE A 27 -7.84 19.61 -0.43
C PHE A 27 -9.15 20.27 -0.88
N GLY A 28 -9.78 21.13 -0.05
CA GLY A 28 -11.01 21.83 -0.42
C GLY A 28 -12.26 20.93 -0.54
N ILE A 29 -12.27 19.81 0.18
CA ILE A 29 -13.36 18.81 0.16
C ILE A 29 -14.33 19.00 1.33
N ASN A 30 -15.47 18.31 1.32
CA ASN A 30 -16.35 18.22 2.50
C ASN A 30 -15.76 17.28 3.58
N MET A 31 -14.98 17.84 4.52
CA MET A 31 -14.23 17.05 5.52
C MET A 31 -15.10 16.17 6.44
N PRO A 32 -16.22 16.66 7.03
CA PRO A 32 -17.07 15.81 7.89
C PRO A 32 -17.60 14.57 7.17
N GLN A 33 -18.04 14.75 5.93
CA GLN A 33 -18.55 13.64 5.10
C GLN A 33 -17.44 12.63 4.78
N PHE A 34 -16.24 13.11 4.43
CA PHE A 34 -15.08 12.25 4.22
C PHE A 34 -14.71 11.48 5.48
N CYS A 35 -14.66 12.13 6.65
CA CYS A 35 -14.28 11.47 7.90
C CYS A 35 -15.26 10.33 8.25
N ASN A 36 -16.57 10.56 8.10
CA ASN A 36 -17.57 9.52 8.34
C ASN A 36 -17.44 8.35 7.35
N ALA A 37 -17.36 8.64 6.05
CA ALA A 37 -17.26 7.61 5.01
C ALA A 37 -15.96 6.79 5.15
N PHE A 38 -14.84 7.46 5.42
CA PHE A 38 -13.56 6.79 5.66
C PHE A 38 -13.61 5.95 6.93
N ASN A 39 -14.12 6.47 8.03
CA ASN A 39 -14.20 5.73 9.29
C ASN A 39 -15.06 4.49 9.15
N GLU A 40 -16.17 4.57 8.42
CA GLU A 40 -17.02 3.42 8.15
C GLU A 40 -16.32 2.37 7.30
N ALA A 41 -15.72 2.77 6.18
CA ALA A 41 -15.00 1.86 5.29
C ALA A 41 -13.75 1.24 5.94
N THR A 42 -13.17 1.92 6.94
CA THR A 42 -11.97 1.47 7.67
C THR A 42 -12.27 0.96 9.08
N LYS A 43 -13.54 0.71 9.44
CA LYS A 43 -13.94 0.14 10.76
C LYS A 43 -13.17 -1.14 11.09
N ASN A 44 -12.88 -1.97 10.09
CA ASN A 44 -12.19 -3.25 10.25
C ASN A 44 -10.65 -3.11 10.30
N ARG A 45 -10.12 -1.92 10.03
CA ARG A 45 -8.67 -1.61 10.02
C ARG A 45 -8.29 -0.61 11.12
N LYS A 46 -9.05 -0.60 12.22
CA LYS A 46 -8.79 0.30 13.36
C LYS A 46 -7.38 0.10 13.92
N GLY A 47 -6.64 1.20 14.03
CA GLY A 47 -5.26 1.21 14.53
C GLY A 47 -4.19 0.92 13.46
N GLU A 48 -4.57 0.72 12.20
CA GLU A 48 -3.62 0.63 11.09
C GLU A 48 -3.56 1.93 10.29
N GLN A 49 -2.37 2.31 9.81
CA GLN A 49 -2.22 3.44 8.90
C GLN A 49 -2.71 3.07 7.50
N VAL A 50 -3.86 3.63 7.13
CA VAL A 50 -4.52 3.37 5.84
C VAL A 50 -4.20 4.54 4.89
N PRO A 51 -3.47 4.28 3.80
CA PRO A 51 -3.25 5.28 2.76
C PRO A 51 -4.53 5.46 1.95
N VAL A 52 -4.88 6.71 1.68
CA VAL A 52 -6.05 7.09 0.89
C VAL A 52 -5.64 8.11 -0.17
N ILE A 53 -6.11 7.89 -1.39
CA ILE A 53 -5.97 8.85 -2.47
C ILE A 53 -7.27 9.64 -2.52
N ILE A 54 -7.18 10.96 -2.40
CA ILE A 54 -8.31 11.88 -2.43
C ILE A 54 -8.24 12.65 -3.75
N THR A 55 -9.34 12.63 -4.49
CA THR A 55 -9.56 13.43 -5.70
C THR A 55 -10.61 14.48 -5.37
N ALA A 56 -10.20 15.74 -5.28
CA ALA A 56 -11.08 16.87 -5.03
C ALA A 56 -11.55 17.49 -6.35
N TYR A 57 -12.85 17.79 -6.45
CA TYR A 57 -13.47 18.43 -7.60
C TYR A 57 -13.82 19.89 -7.31
N ASN A 58 -14.10 20.66 -8.36
CA ASN A 58 -14.38 22.10 -8.24
C ASN A 58 -15.67 22.40 -7.45
N ASP A 59 -16.63 21.48 -7.47
CA ASP A 59 -17.91 21.56 -6.74
C ASP A 59 -17.81 21.18 -5.25
N LYS A 60 -16.59 21.07 -4.69
CA LYS A 60 -16.30 20.57 -3.32
C LYS A 60 -16.68 19.10 -3.09
N SER A 61 -17.16 18.41 -4.13
CA SER A 61 -17.24 16.95 -4.15
C SER A 61 -15.85 16.35 -4.04
N PHE A 62 -15.79 15.12 -3.53
CA PHE A 62 -14.57 14.34 -3.44
C PHE A 62 -14.83 12.89 -3.83
N ASP A 63 -13.81 12.26 -4.39
CA ASP A 63 -13.72 10.82 -4.54
C ASP A 63 -12.51 10.36 -3.72
N PHE A 64 -12.63 9.20 -3.09
CA PHE A 64 -11.51 8.65 -2.32
C PHE A 64 -11.36 7.16 -2.56
N VAL A 65 -10.13 6.75 -2.78
CA VAL A 65 -9.77 5.35 -2.95
C VAL A 65 -8.92 4.93 -1.76
N ILE A 66 -9.47 4.03 -0.94
CA ILE A 66 -8.75 3.40 0.17
C ILE A 66 -7.82 2.35 -0.42
N LYS A 67 -6.53 2.53 -0.17
CA LYS A 67 -5.50 1.54 -0.53
C LYS A 67 -5.20 0.63 0.66
N LYS A 68 -4.63 -0.54 0.42
CA LYS A 68 -4.13 -1.41 1.50
C LYS A 68 -2.93 -0.74 2.18
N ALA A 69 -2.63 -1.21 3.39
CA ALA A 69 -1.56 -0.66 4.22
C ALA A 69 -0.24 -0.52 3.43
N PRO A 70 0.59 0.48 3.75
CA PRO A 70 1.83 0.73 3.03
C PRO A 70 2.70 -0.52 3.06
N LEU A 71 3.42 -0.75 1.96
CA LEU A 71 4.26 -1.93 1.81
C LEU A 71 5.31 -2.02 2.91
N THR A 72 5.81 -0.85 3.33
CA THR A 72 6.66 -0.66 4.50
C THR A 72 6.08 -1.23 5.79
N SER A 73 4.77 -1.07 6.05
CA SER A 73 4.16 -1.59 7.27
C SER A 73 4.08 -3.12 7.25
N TYR A 74 3.72 -3.71 6.11
CA TYR A 74 3.74 -5.17 5.93
C TYR A 74 5.13 -5.76 6.15
N LEU A 75 6.15 -5.14 5.55
CA LEU A 75 7.53 -5.60 5.66
C LEU A 75 8.07 -5.44 7.09
N LEU A 76 7.80 -4.30 7.74
CA LEU A 76 8.18 -4.06 9.13
C LEU A 76 7.50 -5.02 10.10
N LYS A 77 6.21 -5.32 9.89
CA LYS A 77 5.48 -6.36 10.66
C LYS A 77 6.09 -7.74 10.46
N ALA A 78 6.45 -8.11 9.22
CA ALA A 78 7.04 -9.41 8.90
C ALA A 78 8.39 -9.64 9.61
N VAL A 79 9.18 -8.57 9.82
CA VAL A 79 10.47 -8.65 10.53
C VAL A 79 10.40 -8.20 12.00
N ASN A 80 9.19 -7.97 12.54
CA ASN A 80 8.97 -7.45 13.90
C ASN A 80 9.75 -6.15 14.22
N ALA A 81 10.02 -5.31 13.23
CA ALA A 81 10.73 -4.04 13.41
C ALA A 81 9.75 -2.85 13.49
N LYS A 82 10.07 -1.86 14.33
CA LYS A 82 9.26 -0.63 14.46
C LYS A 82 9.64 0.46 13.45
N LYS A 83 10.87 0.43 12.92
CA LYS A 83 11.41 1.43 11.99
C LYS A 83 12.30 0.77 10.94
N GLY A 84 12.35 1.38 9.76
CA GLY A 84 13.28 1.01 8.70
C GLY A 84 14.74 1.27 9.10
N SER A 85 15.68 0.64 8.40
CA SER A 85 17.11 0.90 8.60
C SER A 85 17.48 2.34 8.25
N ALA A 86 18.24 3.01 9.12
CA ALA A 86 18.82 4.32 8.81
C ALA A 86 19.97 4.23 7.77
N LYS A 87 20.55 3.04 7.61
CA LYS A 87 21.61 2.75 6.63
C LYS A 87 21.34 1.38 6.00
N PRO A 88 20.41 1.27 5.03
CA PRO A 88 19.96 -0.02 4.48
C PRO A 88 21.08 -0.89 3.87
N ASN A 89 22.18 -0.26 3.44
CA ASN A 89 23.36 -0.95 2.92
C ASN A 89 24.25 -1.56 4.03
N SER A 90 24.26 -1.00 5.24
CA SER A 90 25.18 -1.41 6.32
C SER A 90 24.49 -2.05 7.53
N VAL A 91 23.26 -1.63 7.83
CA VAL A 91 22.50 -2.12 9.00
C VAL A 91 21.27 -2.86 8.48
N LYS A 92 21.24 -4.17 8.73
CA LYS A 92 20.07 -5.00 8.43
C LYS A 92 19.14 -5.02 9.64
N ILE A 93 17.84 -4.87 9.39
CA ILE A 93 16.81 -4.81 10.44
C ILE A 93 16.04 -6.13 10.59
N GLY A 94 16.34 -7.12 9.75
CA GLY A 94 15.72 -8.44 9.80
C GLY A 94 15.88 -9.19 8.48
N LYS A 95 15.34 -10.41 8.47
CA LYS A 95 15.32 -11.30 7.31
C LYS A 95 13.90 -11.70 6.94
N ILE A 96 13.63 -11.88 5.65
CA ILE A 96 12.34 -12.33 5.13
C ILE A 96 12.54 -13.34 3.99
N ASN A 97 11.72 -14.38 3.95
CA ASN A 97 11.76 -15.36 2.87
C ASN A 97 10.98 -14.87 1.63
N VAL A 98 11.38 -15.39 0.46
CA VAL A 98 10.66 -15.15 -0.80
C VAL A 98 9.18 -15.56 -0.72
N GLU A 99 8.83 -16.62 0.02
CA GLU A 99 7.44 -17.02 0.23
C GLU A 99 6.59 -15.95 0.93
N THR A 100 7.16 -15.26 1.93
CA THR A 100 6.47 -14.17 2.62
C THR A 100 6.34 -12.96 1.69
N LEU A 101 7.36 -12.68 0.87
CA LEU A 101 7.29 -11.63 -0.16
C LEU A 101 6.17 -11.92 -1.17
N THR A 102 6.02 -13.17 -1.60
CA THR A 102 4.95 -13.61 -2.48
C THR A 102 3.59 -13.38 -1.85
N LYS A 103 3.35 -13.86 -0.62
CA LYS A 103 2.07 -13.64 0.08
C LYS A 103 1.72 -12.15 0.21
N ILE A 104 2.70 -11.30 0.55
CA ILE A 104 2.52 -9.85 0.62
C ILE A 104 2.20 -9.26 -0.78
N ALA A 105 2.86 -9.76 -1.83
CA ALA A 105 2.62 -9.34 -3.20
C ALA A 105 1.23 -9.74 -3.69
N GLU A 106 0.77 -10.95 -3.38
CA GLU A 106 -0.57 -11.44 -3.70
C GLU A 106 -1.64 -10.62 -2.98
N GLU A 107 -1.48 -10.43 -1.66
CA GLU A 107 -2.42 -9.65 -0.87
C GLU A 107 -2.47 -8.19 -1.35
N LYS A 108 -1.36 -7.65 -1.87
CA LYS A 108 -1.28 -6.27 -2.35
C LYS A 108 -1.44 -6.12 -3.86
N MET A 109 -1.74 -7.20 -4.59
CA MET A 109 -1.72 -7.20 -6.05
C MET A 109 -2.71 -6.16 -6.64
N GLU A 110 -3.86 -5.99 -5.99
CA GLU A 110 -4.89 -5.01 -6.36
C GLU A 110 -4.43 -3.54 -6.25
N ASP A 111 -3.40 -3.26 -5.44
CA ASP A 111 -2.84 -1.91 -5.28
C ASP A 111 -1.69 -1.62 -6.25
N PHE A 112 -1.12 -2.66 -6.87
CA PHE A 112 -0.02 -2.53 -7.80
C PHE A 112 -0.52 -2.24 -9.22
N ASN A 113 0.29 -1.51 -9.98
CA ASN A 113 0.03 -1.22 -11.38
C ASN A 113 0.56 -2.34 -12.31
N THR A 114 0.71 -3.55 -11.80
CA THR A 114 1.27 -4.68 -12.54
C THR A 114 0.27 -5.83 -12.53
N THR A 115 0.21 -6.54 -13.66
CA THR A 115 -0.60 -7.75 -13.85
C THR A 115 0.18 -9.03 -13.61
N SER A 116 1.49 -8.94 -13.35
CA SER A 116 2.39 -10.08 -13.21
C SER A 116 2.86 -10.23 -11.77
N LEU A 117 2.58 -11.39 -11.16
CA LEU A 117 3.00 -11.68 -9.79
C LEU A 117 4.52 -11.53 -9.62
N ASN A 118 5.33 -11.97 -10.59
CA ASN A 118 6.79 -11.82 -10.52
C ASN A 118 7.22 -10.35 -10.41
N SER A 119 6.56 -9.44 -11.14
CA SER A 119 6.86 -8.01 -11.07
C SER A 119 6.39 -7.40 -9.74
N ALA A 120 5.27 -7.89 -9.20
CA ALA A 120 4.83 -7.53 -7.86
C ALA A 120 5.84 -7.99 -6.80
N ILE A 121 6.29 -9.25 -6.83
CA ILE A 121 7.31 -9.79 -5.92
C ILE A 121 8.60 -8.97 -6.00
N ASN A 122 9.07 -8.64 -7.20
CA ASN A 122 10.25 -7.80 -7.38
C ASN A 122 10.05 -6.38 -6.82
N THR A 123 8.84 -5.83 -6.92
CA THR A 123 8.49 -4.54 -6.29
C THR A 123 8.55 -4.64 -4.77
N VAL A 124 8.03 -5.73 -4.18
CA VAL A 124 8.10 -6.00 -2.74
C VAL A 124 9.55 -6.18 -2.28
N ALA A 125 10.34 -6.95 -3.03
CA ALA A 125 11.75 -7.19 -2.76
C ALA A 125 12.57 -5.89 -2.79
N GLY A 126 12.32 -5.02 -3.77
CA GLY A 126 12.94 -3.70 -3.85
C GLY A 126 12.66 -2.85 -2.61
N ALA A 127 11.39 -2.82 -2.16
CA ALA A 127 11.01 -2.11 -0.94
C ALA A 127 11.67 -2.70 0.32
N ALA A 128 11.75 -4.03 0.44
CA ALA A 128 12.43 -4.70 1.54
C ALA A 128 13.92 -4.32 1.60
N LYS A 129 14.61 -4.32 0.45
CA LYS A 129 16.00 -3.91 0.34
C LYS A 129 16.22 -2.45 0.75
N SER A 130 15.34 -1.54 0.33
CA SER A 130 15.38 -0.12 0.73
C SER A 130 15.17 0.10 2.24
N LEU A 131 14.50 -0.83 2.92
CA LEU A 131 14.32 -0.80 4.38
C LEU A 131 15.46 -1.47 5.14
N GLY A 132 16.43 -2.09 4.44
CA GLY A 132 17.50 -2.85 5.06
C GLY A 132 17.06 -4.24 5.52
N ILE A 133 16.07 -4.84 4.88
CA ILE A 133 15.68 -6.23 5.12
C ILE A 133 16.45 -7.13 4.17
N GLU A 134 17.04 -8.20 4.70
CA GLU A 134 17.70 -9.24 3.92
C GLU A 134 16.67 -10.25 3.42
N ILE A 135 16.78 -10.63 2.15
CA ILE A 135 15.84 -11.55 1.51
C ILE A 135 16.54 -12.90 1.37
N GLU A 136 15.95 -13.93 1.97
CA GLU A 136 16.44 -15.30 1.87
C GLU A 136 15.64 -16.05 0.79
N GLY A 137 16.35 -16.51 -0.24
CA GLY A 137 15.80 -17.23 -1.38
C GLY A 137 16.09 -16.56 -2.73
N ASN A 138 15.81 -17.29 -3.80
CA ASN A 138 16.01 -16.79 -5.17
C ASN A 138 14.78 -16.01 -5.61
N LEU A 139 14.97 -14.74 -5.97
CA LEU A 139 13.88 -13.91 -6.49
C LEU A 139 13.47 -14.42 -7.88
N PRO A 140 12.17 -14.43 -8.22
CA PRO A 140 11.73 -14.83 -9.54
C PRO A 140 12.31 -13.87 -10.58
N SER A 141 13.09 -14.41 -11.52
CA SER A 141 13.61 -13.65 -12.65
C SER A 141 12.47 -13.37 -13.62
N ASN A 142 12.53 -12.26 -14.36
CA ASN A 142 11.50 -11.88 -15.34
C ASN A 142 11.28 -12.93 -16.46
N ASN A 143 12.12 -13.97 -16.54
CA ASN A 143 12.02 -15.07 -17.50
C ASN A 143 11.37 -16.36 -16.97
N ASP A 144 11.00 -16.45 -15.68
CA ASP A 144 10.35 -17.64 -15.11
C ASP A 144 8.86 -17.70 -15.48
N LYS A 145 8.57 -18.37 -16.62
CA LYS A 145 7.21 -18.59 -17.17
C LYS A 145 6.29 -19.41 -16.25
N GLU A 146 6.82 -20.08 -15.23
CA GLU A 146 6.09 -21.07 -14.42
C GLU A 146 5.07 -20.48 -13.43
N MET A 147 5.34 -19.33 -12.83
CA MET A 147 4.41 -18.71 -11.86
C MET A 147 3.21 -18.03 -12.52
N HIS A 148 3.37 -17.49 -13.74
CA HIS A 148 2.28 -16.84 -14.47
C HIS A 148 1.16 -17.84 -14.83
N LEU A 149 1.50 -19.13 -14.99
CA LEU A 149 0.55 -20.18 -15.32
C LEU A 149 -0.23 -20.71 -14.11
N LYS A 150 0.36 -20.70 -12.90
CA LYS A 150 -0.34 -21.11 -11.66
C LYS A 150 -1.41 -20.10 -11.27
N PHE A 151 -1.11 -18.81 -11.35
CA PHE A 151 -2.07 -17.75 -11.03
C PHE A 151 -3.32 -17.73 -11.92
N LYS A 152 -3.15 -18.08 -13.20
CA LYS A 152 -4.25 -18.13 -14.17
C LYS A 152 -5.14 -19.37 -14.01
N LYS A 153 -4.61 -20.45 -13.40
CA LYS A 153 -5.36 -21.68 -13.11
C LYS A 153 -6.20 -21.60 -11.82
N GLU A 154 -5.77 -20.81 -10.84
CA GLU A 154 -6.50 -20.69 -9.56
C GLU A 154 -7.66 -19.67 -9.62
N GLN A 155 -7.71 -18.87 -10.69
CA GLN A 155 -8.76 -17.87 -10.96
C GLN A 155 -9.81 -18.35 -11.97
N ASN A 156 -9.82 -19.65 -12.34
CA ASN A 156 -10.75 -20.21 -13.32
C ASN A 156 -11.47 -21.45 -12.79
#